data_AF-A0A345HCR0-F1
#
_entry.id   AF-A0A345HCR0-F1
#
_cell.length_a   1.000
_cell.length_b   1.000
_cell.length_c   1.000
_cell.angle_alpha   90.00
_cell.angle_beta   90.00
_cell.angle_gamma   90.00
#
_symmetry.space_group_name_H-M   'P 1'
#
loop_
_entity.id
_entity.type
_entity.pdbx_description
1 polymer ?
#
loop_
_entity_poly.entity_id
_entity_poly.type
_entity_poly.pdbx_seq_one_letter_code
_entity_poly.pdbx_strand_id
1 'polypeptide(L)'
;MKKKTYTKEEDVTIIVKKNQPLLYSIWLAPSDWKQLFTKEEYYILVTECLNSSVTEDEMILNGYLLTYNSLCLILGNEKENHKQILLRFFERIKKNIVKNRRRISNKEDSIIKLSAHHIFRKHNLNNPTLIKLLVGKDVNPPYYDTQLARLKNKLQHESFCSVIDYSGAIGPVIITKIKNETTFTVIEIVSIENEYLIE
;
A
#
# COMPACT_ATOMS: atom_id res chain seq x y z
N MET A 1 -63.82 14.10 29.80
CA MET A 1 -63.20 13.99 28.47
C MET A 1 -61.69 13.88 28.63
N LYS A 2 -61.10 12.72 28.35
CA LYS A 2 -59.64 12.53 28.22
C LYS A 2 -59.40 11.91 26.85
N LYS A 3 -58.80 12.67 25.93
CA LYS A 3 -58.42 12.16 24.60
C LYS A 3 -57.23 11.22 24.79
N LYS A 4 -57.39 9.96 24.39
CA LYS A 4 -56.28 9.03 24.18
C LYS A 4 -55.60 9.42 22.87
N THR A 5 -54.34 9.79 22.94
CA THR A 5 -53.48 9.98 21.77
C THR A 5 -52.69 8.68 21.59
N TYR A 6 -52.99 7.94 20.53
CA TYR A 6 -52.13 6.87 20.06
C TYR A 6 -51.12 7.48 19.10
N THR A 7 -49.86 7.52 19.49
CA THR A 7 -48.76 7.92 18.61
C THR A 7 -48.13 6.64 18.10
N LYS A 8 -48.23 6.40 16.79
CA LYS A 8 -47.56 5.29 16.11
C LYS A 8 -46.05 5.56 16.14
N GLU A 9 -45.28 4.58 16.61
CA GLU A 9 -43.84 4.53 16.42
C GLU A 9 -43.57 4.43 14.91
N GLU A 10 -43.12 5.53 14.31
CA GLU A 10 -42.50 5.49 13.00
C GLU A 10 -41.08 4.95 13.20
N ASP A 11 -40.85 3.72 12.73
CA ASP A 11 -39.52 3.13 12.61
C ASP A 11 -38.67 4.03 11.71
N VAL A 12 -37.91 4.94 12.31
CA VAL A 12 -36.89 5.72 11.61
C VAL A 12 -35.79 4.75 11.20
N THR A 13 -35.84 4.28 9.97
CA THR A 13 -34.76 3.51 9.37
C THR A 13 -33.62 4.48 9.06
N ILE A 14 -32.70 4.66 10.00
CA ILE A 14 -31.45 5.40 9.76
C ILE A 14 -30.62 4.54 8.79
N ILE A 15 -30.72 4.83 7.50
CA ILE A 15 -29.79 4.30 6.51
C ILE A 15 -28.47 5.05 6.74
N VAL A 16 -27.67 4.54 7.67
CA VAL A 16 -26.26 4.94 7.77
C VAL A 16 -25.62 4.48 6.47
N LYS A 17 -25.47 5.39 5.51
CA LYS A 17 -24.59 5.18 4.35
C LYS A 17 -23.21 4.89 4.93
N LYS A 18 -22.85 3.61 4.99
CA LYS A 18 -21.54 3.17 5.43
C LYS A 18 -20.54 3.78 4.45
N ASN A 19 -19.81 4.81 4.89
CA ASN A 19 -18.78 5.43 4.07
C ASN A 19 -17.82 4.33 3.63
N GLN A 20 -17.76 4.09 2.33
CA GLN A 20 -16.88 3.08 1.75
C GLN A 20 -15.44 3.44 2.09
N PRO A 21 -14.59 2.49 2.51
CA PRO A 21 -13.18 2.77 2.71
C PRO A 21 -12.57 3.33 1.42
N LEU A 22 -11.81 4.40 1.58
CA LEU A 22 -11.04 5.02 0.52
C LEU A 22 -9.67 4.35 0.48
N LEU A 23 -9.35 3.74 -0.66
CA LEU A 23 -8.06 3.10 -0.87
C LEU A 23 -7.20 3.98 -1.76
N TYR A 24 -5.95 4.18 -1.37
CA TYR A 24 -4.96 4.90 -2.15
C TYR A 24 -4.03 3.90 -2.80
N SER A 25 -3.94 3.94 -4.12
CA SER A 25 -3.04 3.06 -4.86
C SER A 25 -1.84 3.84 -5.40
N ILE A 26 -0.65 3.25 -5.26
CA ILE A 26 0.59 3.89 -5.71
C ILE A 26 1.56 2.82 -6.23
N TRP A 27 2.25 3.16 -7.33
CA TRP A 27 3.33 2.37 -7.88
C TRP A 27 4.64 3.12 -7.72
N LEU A 28 5.62 2.49 -7.08
CA LEU A 28 6.91 3.07 -6.73
C LEU A 28 8.00 2.31 -7.48
N ALA A 29 8.74 2.99 -8.35
CA ALA A 29 9.93 2.44 -8.98
C ALA A 29 11.16 2.83 -8.15
N PRO A 30 11.87 1.88 -7.51
CA PRO A 30 13.11 2.17 -6.80
C PRO A 30 14.14 2.77 -7.76
N SER A 31 14.78 3.86 -7.34
CA SER A 31 15.91 4.48 -8.06
C SER A 31 17.19 3.64 -7.94
N ASP A 32 18.32 4.19 -8.38
CA ASP A 32 19.59 3.45 -8.48
C ASP A 32 20.16 2.94 -7.14
N TRP A 33 19.65 3.42 -5.99
CA TRP A 33 20.10 2.95 -4.68
C TRP A 33 19.89 1.44 -4.49
N LYS A 34 18.93 0.81 -5.19
CA LYS A 34 18.71 -0.63 -5.11
C LYS A 34 19.90 -1.45 -5.63
N GLN A 35 20.73 -0.86 -6.50
CA GLN A 35 21.92 -1.50 -7.05
C GLN A 35 23.01 -1.70 -6.00
N LEU A 36 22.86 -1.06 -4.83
CA LEU A 36 23.74 -1.24 -3.67
C LEU A 36 23.46 -2.54 -2.91
N PHE A 37 22.41 -3.27 -3.27
CA PHE A 37 21.93 -4.46 -2.57
C PHE A 37 21.72 -5.62 -3.55
N THR A 38 21.94 -6.84 -3.07
CA THR A 38 21.41 -8.03 -3.74
C THR A 38 19.88 -7.98 -3.78
N LYS A 39 19.27 -8.82 -4.61
CA LYS A 39 17.81 -8.88 -4.74
C LYS A 39 17.15 -9.26 -3.40
N GLU A 40 17.75 -10.21 -2.70
CA GLU A 40 17.30 -10.71 -1.40
C GLU A 40 17.42 -9.62 -0.32
N GLU A 41 18.58 -8.94 -0.24
CA GLU A 41 18.77 -7.82 0.69
C GLU A 41 17.81 -6.66 0.42
N TYR A 42 17.55 -6.35 -0.85
CA TYR A 42 16.56 -5.35 -1.24
C TYR A 42 15.17 -5.71 -0.70
N TYR A 43 14.74 -6.96 -0.87
CA TYR A 43 13.44 -7.41 -0.37
C TYR A 43 13.38 -7.37 1.15
N ILE A 44 14.40 -7.85 1.85
CA ILE A 44 14.47 -7.79 3.32
C ILE A 44 14.37 -6.32 3.79
N LEU A 45 15.18 -5.44 3.22
CA LEU A 45 15.20 -4.03 3.61
C LEU A 45 13.83 -3.37 3.41
N VAL A 46 13.18 -3.58 2.26
CA VAL A 46 11.88 -2.98 1.98
C VAL A 46 10.78 -3.56 2.87
N THR A 47 10.76 -4.89 3.05
CA THR A 47 9.75 -5.55 3.90
C THR A 47 9.88 -5.16 5.37
N GLU A 48 11.09 -5.08 5.91
CA GLU A 48 11.34 -4.57 7.26
C GLU A 48 10.81 -3.14 7.41
N CYS A 49 11.12 -2.26 6.45
CA CYS A 49 10.64 -0.89 6.48
C CYS A 49 9.11 -0.80 6.40
N LEU A 50 8.47 -1.62 5.55
CA LEU A 50 7.01 -1.67 5.45
C LEU A 50 6.38 -2.14 6.76
N ASN A 51 6.86 -3.23 7.33
CA ASN A 51 6.36 -3.78 8.60
C ASN A 51 6.47 -2.75 9.73
N SER A 52 7.63 -2.13 9.85
CA SER A 52 7.85 -1.03 10.78
C SER A 52 6.87 0.14 10.56
N SER A 53 6.59 0.54 9.32
CA SER A 53 5.63 1.60 9.05
C SER A 53 4.19 1.20 9.42
N VAL A 54 3.83 -0.08 9.24
CA VAL A 54 2.53 -0.60 9.69
C VAL A 54 2.42 -0.59 11.21
N THR A 55 3.47 -0.98 11.93
CA THR A 55 3.44 -1.11 13.40
C THR A 55 3.65 0.22 14.14
N GLU A 56 4.46 1.13 13.60
CA GLU A 56 4.91 2.33 14.31
C GLU A 56 4.30 3.63 13.76
N ASP A 57 3.95 3.67 12.47
CA ASP A 57 3.45 4.88 11.79
C ASP A 57 1.95 4.79 11.44
N GLU A 58 1.24 3.82 12.01
CA GLU A 58 -0.20 3.56 11.77
C GLU A 58 -0.55 3.41 10.28
N MET A 59 0.40 2.94 9.47
CA MET A 59 0.16 2.69 8.05
C MET A 59 -0.83 1.54 7.88
N ILE A 60 -1.98 1.82 7.28
CA ILE A 60 -2.99 0.82 6.94
C ILE A 60 -2.66 0.30 5.55
N LEU A 61 -1.89 -0.80 5.49
CA LEU A 61 -1.55 -1.46 4.23
C LEU A 61 -2.57 -2.55 3.92
N ASN A 62 -3.39 -2.36 2.87
CA ASN A 62 -4.40 -3.34 2.47
C ASN A 62 -3.92 -4.29 1.36
N GLY A 63 -2.87 -3.93 0.64
CA GLY A 63 -2.31 -4.79 -0.40
C GLY A 63 -0.96 -4.29 -0.87
N TYR A 64 -0.12 -5.21 -1.33
CA TYR A 64 1.20 -4.89 -1.86
C TYR A 64 1.65 -5.90 -2.91
N LEU A 65 2.53 -5.44 -3.78
CA LEU A 65 3.33 -6.30 -4.66
C LEU A 65 4.73 -5.71 -4.73
N LEU A 66 5.72 -6.46 -4.25
CA LEU A 66 7.12 -6.07 -4.26
C LEU A 66 7.87 -6.95 -5.27
N THR A 67 8.47 -6.30 -6.25
CA THR A 67 9.41 -6.88 -7.20
C THR A 67 10.72 -6.10 -7.16
N TYR A 68 11.79 -6.64 -7.73
CA TYR A 68 13.08 -5.92 -7.76
C TYR A 68 13.02 -4.56 -8.49
N ASN A 69 11.99 -4.34 -9.33
CA ASN A 69 11.84 -3.13 -10.13
C ASN A 69 10.66 -2.25 -9.70
N SER A 70 9.84 -2.69 -8.76
CA SER A 70 8.67 -1.94 -8.36
C SER A 70 8.14 -2.38 -7.00
N LEU A 71 7.56 -1.41 -6.30
CA LEU A 71 6.75 -1.61 -5.13
C LEU A 71 5.38 -1.00 -5.38
N CYS A 72 4.36 -1.84 -5.44
CA CYS A 72 2.97 -1.45 -5.49
C CYS A 72 2.39 -1.47 -4.08
N LEU A 73 1.69 -0.42 -3.68
CA LEU A 73 1.03 -0.31 -2.37
C LEU A 73 -0.43 0.11 -2.52
N ILE A 74 -1.31 -0.52 -1.75
CA ILE A 74 -2.71 -0.14 -1.58
C ILE A 74 -2.92 0.24 -0.11
N LEU A 75 -3.14 1.53 0.16
CA LEU A 75 -3.23 2.11 1.50
C LEU A 75 -4.68 2.43 1.86
N GLY A 76 -5.07 2.22 3.11
CA GLY A 76 -6.42 2.50 3.62
C GLY A 76 -6.52 3.74 4.52
N ASN A 77 -5.43 4.50 4.69
CA ASN A 77 -5.42 5.69 5.53
C ASN A 77 -6.24 6.85 4.93
N GLU A 78 -6.63 7.82 5.76
CA GLU A 78 -7.32 9.03 5.30
C GLU A 78 -6.48 9.85 4.30
N LYS A 79 -7.16 10.67 3.48
CA LYS A 79 -6.53 11.41 2.37
C LYS A 79 -5.38 12.31 2.81
N GLU A 80 -5.47 12.93 3.98
CA GLU A 80 -4.43 13.85 4.44
C GLU A 80 -3.21 13.11 5.03
N ASN A 81 -3.39 11.85 5.44
CA ASN A 81 -2.38 11.10 6.17
C ASN A 81 -1.44 10.29 5.25
N HIS A 82 -1.91 9.83 4.08
CA HIS A 82 -1.09 8.96 3.22
C HIS A 82 0.23 9.61 2.74
N LYS A 83 0.25 10.93 2.52
CA LYS A 83 1.49 11.63 2.10
C LYS A 83 2.54 11.57 3.20
N GLN A 84 2.15 11.88 4.44
CA GLN A 84 3.05 11.88 5.59
C GLN A 84 3.56 10.47 5.89
N ILE A 85 2.67 9.46 5.83
CA ILE A 85 3.03 8.06 6.03
C ILE A 85 4.05 7.60 4.98
N LEU A 86 3.83 7.93 3.69
CA LEU A 86 4.79 7.61 2.63
C LEU A 86 6.14 8.30 2.83
N LEU A 87 6.16 9.56 3.25
CA LEU A 87 7.40 10.29 3.54
C LEU A 87 8.18 9.65 4.69
N ARG A 88 7.49 9.23 5.77
CA ARG A 88 8.13 8.51 6.88
C ARG A 88 8.69 7.15 6.44
N PHE A 89 7.94 6.41 5.62
CA PHE A 89 8.41 5.17 5.02
C PHE A 89 9.68 5.40 4.18
N PHE A 90 9.71 6.44 3.33
CA PHE A 90 10.89 6.78 2.55
C PHE A 90 12.09 7.15 3.42
N GLU A 91 11.90 7.99 4.44
CA GLU A 91 12.96 8.33 5.39
C GLU A 91 13.48 7.08 6.15
N ARG A 92 12.62 6.10 6.42
CA ARG A 92 13.03 4.82 7.03
C ARG A 92 13.90 3.99 6.10
N ILE A 93 13.51 3.87 4.82
CA ILE A 93 14.33 3.22 3.77
C ILE A 93 15.71 3.89 3.71
N LYS A 94 15.76 5.22 3.63
CA LYS A 94 17.00 6.00 3.59
C LYS A 94 17.90 5.74 4.81
N LYS A 95 17.33 5.78 6.01
CA LYS A 95 18.07 5.48 7.25
C LYS A 95 18.68 4.08 7.21
N ASN A 96 17.93 3.08 6.73
CA ASN A 96 18.44 1.71 6.59
C ASN A 96 19.53 1.59 5.52
N ILE A 97 19.41 2.27 4.38
CA ILE A 97 20.45 2.31 3.36
C ILE A 97 21.76 2.88 3.94
N VAL A 98 21.68 4.02 4.64
CA VAL A 98 22.85 4.66 5.26
C VAL A 98 23.45 3.76 6.34
N LYS A 99 22.62 3.13 7.18
CA LYS A 99 23.05 2.22 8.25
C LYS A 99 23.79 1.00 7.71
N ASN A 100 23.25 0.35 6.67
CA ASN A 100 23.87 -0.82 6.07
C ASN A 100 25.18 -0.47 5.37
N ARG A 101 25.26 0.67 4.68
CA ARG A 101 26.50 1.11 4.04
C ARG A 101 27.63 1.40 5.04
N ARG A 102 27.32 1.99 6.20
CA ARG A 102 28.30 2.20 7.28
C ARG A 102 28.87 0.89 7.84
N ARG A 103 28.11 -0.21 7.78
CA ARG A 103 28.59 -1.53 8.23
C ARG A 103 29.53 -2.17 7.20
N ILE A 104 29.34 -1.88 5.91
CA ILE A 104 30.09 -2.49 4.81
C ILE A 104 31.36 -1.67 4.47
N SER A 105 31.28 -0.34 4.56
CA SER A 105 32.40 0.57 4.27
C SER A 105 32.90 1.21 5.56
N ASN A 106 34.07 0.78 6.03
CA ASN A 106 34.83 1.47 7.08
C ASN A 106 35.37 2.85 6.65
N LYS A 107 35.06 3.31 5.42
CA LYS A 107 35.43 4.63 4.93
C LYS A 107 34.24 5.57 5.00
N GLU A 108 34.44 6.71 5.65
CA GLU A 108 33.52 7.85 5.79
C GLU A 108 33.18 8.56 4.46
N ASP A 109 33.71 8.08 3.35
CA ASP A 109 33.71 8.83 2.10
C ASP A 109 32.39 8.65 1.31
N SER A 110 31.75 9.80 1.10
CA SER A 110 30.50 10.07 0.38
C SER A 110 29.20 9.70 1.12
N ILE A 111 28.72 10.63 1.95
CA ILE A 111 27.28 10.71 2.28
C ILE A 111 26.56 10.87 0.94
N ILE A 112 25.98 9.79 0.40
CA ILE A 112 25.03 9.94 -0.72
C ILE A 112 23.91 10.79 -0.15
N LYS A 113 23.77 12.01 -0.66
CA LYS A 113 22.64 12.89 -0.36
C LYS A 113 21.39 12.30 -1.02
N LEU A 114 20.87 11.22 -0.44
CA LEU A 114 19.56 10.68 -0.78
C LEU A 114 18.52 11.65 -0.19
N SER A 115 17.80 12.38 -1.03
CA SER A 115 16.55 12.99 -0.59
C SER A 115 15.49 11.88 -0.49
N ALA A 116 14.49 12.03 0.38
CA ALA A 116 13.37 11.09 0.44
C ALA A 116 12.69 10.93 -0.93
N HIS A 117 12.61 12.04 -1.68
CA HIS A 117 12.02 12.11 -3.02
C HIS A 117 12.80 11.34 -4.08
N HIS A 118 14.09 11.08 -3.87
CA HIS A 118 14.93 10.34 -4.83
C HIS A 118 14.97 8.83 -4.58
N ILE A 119 14.36 8.32 -3.51
CA ILE A 119 14.39 6.88 -3.20
C ILE A 119 13.48 6.12 -4.17
N PHE A 120 12.29 6.65 -4.43
CA PHE A 120 11.36 6.05 -5.36
C PHE A 120 10.85 7.08 -6.34
N ARG A 121 10.83 6.73 -7.62
CA ARG A 121 10.02 7.43 -8.61
C ARG A 121 8.59 6.94 -8.49
N LYS A 122 7.67 7.87 -8.35
CA LYS A 122 6.25 7.56 -8.23
C LYS A 122 5.56 7.48 -9.59
N HIS A 123 4.65 6.53 -9.71
CA HIS A 123 3.79 6.31 -10.85
C HIS A 123 2.35 6.02 -10.39
N ASN A 124 1.39 6.29 -11.28
CA ASN A 124 -0.02 5.98 -11.02
C ASN A 124 -0.28 4.49 -11.27
N LEU A 125 -1.06 3.87 -10.39
CA LEU A 125 -1.50 2.48 -10.55
C LEU A 125 -2.89 2.44 -11.20
N ASN A 126 -2.94 2.51 -12.53
CA ASN A 126 -4.20 2.59 -13.26
C ASN A 126 -4.73 1.22 -13.71
N ASN A 127 -4.58 0.20 -12.85
CA ASN A 127 -5.05 -1.15 -13.14
C ASN A 127 -6.05 -1.63 -12.05
N PRO A 128 -7.36 -1.41 -12.24
CA PRO A 128 -8.37 -1.74 -11.24
C PRO A 128 -8.46 -3.24 -10.98
N THR A 129 -8.17 -4.08 -11.98
CA THR A 129 -8.12 -5.53 -11.84
C THR A 129 -6.99 -5.94 -10.90
N LEU A 130 -5.79 -5.41 -11.11
CA LEU A 130 -4.65 -5.67 -10.23
C LEU A 130 -4.95 -5.20 -8.80
N ILE A 131 -5.48 -4.00 -8.62
CA ILE A 131 -5.83 -3.46 -7.29
C ILE A 131 -6.79 -4.40 -6.57
N LYS A 132 -7.87 -4.83 -7.23
CA LYS A 132 -8.84 -5.78 -6.67
C LYS A 132 -8.17 -7.08 -6.23
N LEU A 133 -7.32 -7.66 -7.08
CA LEU A 133 -6.59 -8.88 -6.76
C LEU A 133 -5.67 -8.69 -5.55
N LEU A 134 -4.92 -7.59 -5.49
CA LEU A 134 -3.98 -7.32 -4.38
C LEU A 134 -4.68 -7.13 -3.02
N VAL A 135 -5.94 -6.67 -3.01
CA VAL A 135 -6.73 -6.56 -1.78
C VAL A 135 -7.65 -7.76 -1.54
N GLY A 136 -7.41 -8.88 -2.22
CA GLY A 136 -8.10 -10.15 -2.02
C GLY A 136 -9.52 -10.24 -2.59
N LYS A 137 -9.89 -9.35 -3.52
CA LYS A 137 -11.18 -9.41 -4.18
C LYS A 137 -11.13 -10.32 -5.40
N ASP A 138 -12.21 -11.07 -5.56
CA ASP A 138 -12.43 -11.85 -6.76
C ASP A 138 -12.72 -10.94 -7.97
N VAL A 139 -12.06 -11.28 -9.07
CA VAL A 139 -12.33 -10.71 -10.39
C VAL A 139 -12.74 -11.86 -11.29
N ASN A 140 -14.04 -11.96 -11.57
CA ASN A 140 -14.64 -13.03 -12.37
C ASN A 140 -15.44 -12.40 -13.52
N PRO A 141 -14.80 -12.17 -14.68
CA PRO A 141 -15.52 -11.74 -15.88
C PRO A 141 -16.52 -12.82 -16.34
N PRO A 142 -17.58 -12.44 -17.07
CA PRO A 142 -18.58 -13.39 -17.58
C PRO A 142 -18.04 -14.29 -18.71
N TYR A 143 -16.82 -14.05 -19.18
CA TYR A 143 -16.11 -14.82 -20.18
C TYR A 143 -14.69 -15.13 -19.69
N TYR A 144 -14.07 -16.16 -20.28
CA TYR A 144 -12.70 -16.51 -19.96
C TYR A 144 -11.71 -15.46 -20.49
N ASP A 145 -10.86 -14.94 -19.62
CA ASP A 145 -9.79 -14.00 -19.96
C ASP A 145 -8.42 -14.62 -19.65
N THR A 146 -7.66 -14.89 -20.71
CA THR A 146 -6.31 -15.48 -20.62
C THR A 146 -5.31 -14.57 -19.90
N GLN A 147 -5.43 -13.25 -20.05
CA GLN A 147 -4.52 -12.30 -19.40
C GLN A 147 -4.78 -12.26 -17.90
N LEU A 148 -6.05 -12.27 -17.50
CA LEU A 148 -6.44 -12.36 -16.10
C LEU A 148 -5.98 -13.67 -15.46
N ALA A 149 -6.17 -14.80 -16.14
CA ALA A 149 -5.71 -16.10 -15.65
C ALA A 149 -4.19 -16.12 -15.44
N ARG A 150 -3.42 -15.59 -16.40
CA ARG A 150 -1.96 -15.44 -16.29
C ARG A 150 -1.57 -14.51 -15.14
N LEU A 151 -2.26 -13.40 -14.95
CA LEU A 151 -2.00 -12.46 -13.86
C LEU A 151 -2.27 -13.10 -12.49
N LYS A 152 -3.42 -13.77 -12.32
CA LYS A 152 -3.74 -14.50 -11.08
C LYS A 152 -2.67 -15.54 -10.78
N ASN A 153 -2.28 -16.34 -11.77
CA ASN A 153 -1.24 -17.35 -11.62
C ASN A 153 0.10 -16.71 -11.23
N LYS A 154 0.49 -15.61 -11.86
CA LYS A 154 1.71 -14.89 -11.51
C LYS A 154 1.68 -14.44 -10.05
N LEU A 155 0.64 -13.71 -9.64
CA LEU A 155 0.55 -13.15 -8.28
C LEU A 155 0.53 -14.23 -7.19
N GLN A 156 -0.06 -15.39 -7.44
CA GLN A 156 -0.08 -16.51 -6.50
C GLN A 156 1.30 -17.10 -6.21
N HIS A 157 2.24 -16.97 -7.16
CA HIS A 157 3.60 -17.51 -7.03
C HIS A 157 4.64 -16.46 -6.65
N GLU A 158 4.25 -15.19 -6.50
CA GLU A 158 5.15 -14.12 -6.07
C GLU A 158 5.27 -14.11 -4.53
N SER A 159 6.45 -14.40 -4.00
CA SER A 159 6.70 -14.52 -2.55
C SER A 159 6.46 -13.22 -1.77
N PHE A 160 6.55 -12.07 -2.42
CA PHE A 160 6.37 -10.76 -1.81
C PHE A 160 5.11 -10.08 -2.36
N CYS A 161 3.97 -10.75 -2.20
CA CYS A 161 2.68 -10.26 -2.66
C CYS A 161 1.57 -10.54 -1.64
N SER A 162 0.68 -9.55 -1.43
CA SER A 162 -0.45 -9.67 -0.51
C SER A 162 -1.48 -10.72 -0.91
N VAL A 163 -1.48 -11.21 -2.16
CA VAL A 163 -2.40 -12.27 -2.59
C VAL A 163 -2.25 -13.53 -1.73
N ILE A 164 -1.02 -13.84 -1.30
CA ILE A 164 -0.72 -14.96 -0.40
C ILE A 164 -1.37 -14.74 0.98
N ASP A 165 -1.32 -13.51 1.50
CA ASP A 165 -1.96 -13.17 2.76
C ASP A 165 -3.48 -13.42 2.69
N TYR A 166 -4.11 -13.05 1.57
CA TYR A 166 -5.55 -13.24 1.37
C TYR A 166 -5.96 -14.69 1.09
N SER A 167 -5.05 -15.57 0.65
CA SER A 167 -5.32 -17.01 0.54
C SER A 167 -5.25 -17.75 1.87
N GLY A 168 -4.93 -17.06 2.97
CA GLY A 168 -4.84 -17.63 4.32
C GLY A 168 -3.43 -18.03 4.75
N ALA A 169 -2.44 -17.89 3.87
CA ALA A 169 -1.04 -18.02 4.25
C ALA A 169 -0.52 -16.72 4.91
N ILE A 170 0.68 -16.77 5.48
CA ILE A 170 1.34 -15.63 6.10
C ILE A 170 2.39 -15.09 5.14
N GLY A 171 2.20 -13.87 4.63
CA GLY A 171 3.16 -13.16 3.81
C GLY A 171 4.26 -12.48 4.63
N PRO A 172 5.32 -11.99 3.97
CA PRO A 172 6.43 -11.31 4.62
C PRO A 172 6.10 -9.90 5.14
N VAL A 173 4.98 -9.31 4.67
CA VAL A 173 4.55 -7.97 5.06
C VAL A 173 3.20 -8.00 5.75
N ILE A 174 3.08 -7.31 6.88
CA ILE A 174 1.85 -7.19 7.66
C ILE A 174 0.83 -6.36 6.87
N ILE A 175 -0.38 -6.90 6.71
CA ILE A 175 -1.49 -6.21 6.05
C ILE A 175 -2.74 -6.14 6.91
N THR A 176 -3.55 -5.11 6.71
CA THR A 176 -4.92 -4.99 7.22
C THR A 176 -5.89 -5.50 6.16
N LYS A 177 -6.45 -6.70 6.37
CA LYS A 177 -7.37 -7.31 5.40
C LYS A 177 -8.70 -6.57 5.32
N ILE A 178 -9.11 -6.25 4.11
CA ILE A 178 -10.46 -5.73 3.82
C ILE A 178 -11.43 -6.91 3.78
N LYS A 179 -12.61 -6.79 4.40
CA LYS A 179 -13.65 -7.83 4.32
C LYS A 179 -14.14 -8.01 2.88
N ASN A 180 -14.45 -9.25 2.49
CA ASN A 180 -14.84 -9.59 1.10
C ASN A 180 -16.11 -8.89 0.62
N GLU A 181 -17.03 -8.52 1.50
CA GLU A 181 -18.26 -7.81 1.15
C GLU A 181 -18.10 -6.28 1.06
N THR A 182 -16.97 -5.74 1.52
CA THR A 182 -16.77 -4.30 1.56
C THR A 182 -16.53 -3.74 0.16
N THR A 183 -17.39 -2.83 -0.29
CA THR A 183 -17.13 -1.98 -1.46
C THR A 183 -16.15 -0.87 -1.09
N PHE A 184 -15.25 -0.50 -2.00
CA PHE A 184 -14.25 0.54 -1.79
C PHE A 184 -14.09 1.40 -3.02
N THR A 185 -13.61 2.63 -2.80
CA THR A 185 -13.26 3.55 -3.87
C THR A 185 -11.75 3.69 -3.90
N VAL A 186 -11.15 3.48 -5.07
CA VAL A 186 -9.72 3.74 -5.28
C VAL A 186 -9.55 5.21 -5.63
N ILE A 187 -8.68 5.90 -4.89
CA ILE A 187 -8.27 7.27 -5.15
C ILE A 187 -6.80 7.29 -5.57
N GLU A 188 -6.48 8.15 -6.52
CA GLU A 188 -5.12 8.42 -6.94
C GLU A 188 -4.45 9.44 -6.03
N ILE A 189 -3.16 9.22 -5.71
CA ILE A 189 -2.35 10.26 -5.07
C ILE A 189 -1.78 11.14 -6.18
N VAL A 190 -2.45 12.25 -6.51
CA VAL A 190 -2.13 13.00 -7.73
C VAL A 190 -0.77 13.74 -7.69
N SER A 191 -0.24 14.19 -6.55
CA SER A 191 1.12 14.81 -6.49
C SER A 191 1.62 14.98 -5.06
N ILE A 192 2.89 14.65 -4.83
CA ILE A 192 3.69 15.13 -3.67
C ILE A 192 4.66 16.23 -4.14
N GLU A 193 4.92 16.33 -5.45
CA GLU A 193 5.99 17.15 -6.04
C GLU A 193 5.76 18.67 -5.97
N ASN A 194 4.52 19.14 -5.71
CA ASN A 194 4.21 20.58 -5.76
C ASN A 194 4.07 21.28 -4.40
N GLU A 195 4.18 20.59 -3.26
CA GLU A 195 3.91 21.20 -1.94
C GLU A 195 5.13 21.30 -1.01
N TYR A 196 6.30 20.83 -1.41
CA TYR A 196 7.54 20.94 -0.60
C TYR A 196 8.74 21.48 -1.39
N LEU A 197 8.46 22.36 -2.36
CA LEU A 197 9.42 23.29 -2.94
C LEU A 197 9.28 24.65 -2.26
N ILE A 198 9.58 24.73 -0.96
CA ILE A 198 9.99 25.99 -0.34
C ILE A 198 11.24 25.65 0.49
N GLU A 199 12.36 26.03 -0.12
CA GLU A 199 13.71 26.32 0.39
C GLU A 199 14.26 25.55 1.61
#